data_AF-A0A060C137-F1
#
_entry.id   AF-A0A060C137-F1
#
_cell.length_a   1.000
_cell.length_b   1.000
_cell.length_c   1.000
_cell.angle_alpha   90.00
_cell.angle_beta   90.00
_cell.angle_gamma   90.00
#
_symmetry.space_group_name_H-M   'P 1'
#
loop_
_entity.id
_entity.type
_entity.pdbx_description
1 polymer ?
#
loop_
_entity_poly.entity_id
_entity_poly.type
_entity_poly.pdbx_seq_one_letter_code
_entity_poly.pdbx_strand_id
1 'polypeptide(L)' 'MADNGYDISDYDDVDPLFGTLADLDDLVTALHERGMRLVMDLVVNHTSSRHDWFRQSRDPRSPYRDWYIWREG' A
#
# COMPACT_ATOMS: atom_id res chain seq x y z
N MET A 1 0.46 8.26 10.93
CA MET A 1 0.57 8.21 9.46
C MET A 1 2.01 8.50 9.08
N ALA A 2 2.70 7.53 8.46
CA ALA A 2 3.99 7.79 7.86
C ALA A 2 3.78 8.47 6.49
N ASP A 3 4.52 9.55 6.23
CA ASP A 3 4.40 10.36 5.01
C ASP A 3 2.96 10.69 4.57
N ASN A 4 2.10 11.12 5.51
CA ASN A 4 0.69 11.42 5.27
C ASN A 4 -0.12 10.29 4.56
N GLY A 5 0.31 9.04 4.69
CA GLY A 5 -0.35 7.89 4.07
C GLY A 5 0.27 7.43 2.75
N TYR A 6 1.35 8.04 2.27
CA TYR A 6 2.04 7.66 1.04
C TYR A 6 3.24 6.70 1.25
N ASP A 7 3.65 6.48 2.52
CA ASP A 7 4.61 5.43 2.91
C ASP A 7 3.91 4.06 3.05
N ILE A 8 3.50 3.47 1.92
CA ILE A 8 2.67 2.25 1.87
C ILE A 8 3.41 1.00 2.35
N SER A 9 2.92 0.35 3.42
CA SER A 9 3.48 -0.92 3.92
C SER A 9 2.72 -2.17 3.47
N ASP A 10 1.45 -2.01 3.09
CA ASP A 10 0.57 -3.06 2.59
C ASP A 10 -0.41 -2.40 1.61
N TYR A 11 -0.54 -2.95 0.40
CA TYR A 11 -1.47 -2.45 -0.62
C TYR A 11 -2.86 -3.12 -0.54
N ASP A 12 -2.97 -4.24 0.20
CA ASP A 12 -4.16 -5.08 0.23
C ASP A 12 -5.00 -4.86 1.50
N ASP A 13 -4.61 -3.93 2.37
CA ASP A 13 -5.30 -3.63 3.64
C ASP A 13 -5.54 -2.12 3.84
N VAL A 14 -6.46 -1.80 4.75
CA VAL A 14 -6.80 -0.44 5.16
C VAL A 14 -6.03 -0.10 6.44
N ASP A 15 -5.47 1.12 6.52
CA ASP A 15 -4.84 1.58 7.76
C ASP A 15 -5.88 1.52 8.90
N PRO A 16 -5.60 0.86 10.04
CA PRO A 16 -6.56 0.69 11.13
C PRO A 16 -7.14 2.00 11.68
N LEU A 17 -6.48 3.14 11.45
CA LEU A 17 -7.02 4.46 11.77
C LEU A 17 -8.28 4.81 10.96
N PHE A 18 -8.43 4.28 9.75
CA PHE A 18 -9.55 4.54 8.84
C PHE A 18 -10.61 3.44 8.84
N GLY A 19 -10.30 2.26 9.39
CA GLY A 19 -11.24 1.15 9.52
C GLY A 19 -10.66 -0.16 9.00
N THR A 20 -11.53 -0.98 8.43
CA THR A 20 -11.24 -2.31 7.88
C THR A 20 -11.63 -2.40 6.41
N LEU A 21 -11.26 -3.48 5.73
CA LEU A 21 -11.75 -3.79 4.38
C LEU A 21 -13.29 -3.91 4.33
N ALA A 22 -13.93 -4.40 5.40
CA ALA A 22 -15.39 -4.47 5.46
C ALA A 22 -16.03 -3.07 5.50
N ASP A 23 -15.41 -2.12 6.22
CA ASP A 23 -15.87 -0.73 6.23
C ASP A 23 -15.70 -0.07 4.85
N LEU A 24 -14.63 -0.42 4.12
CA LEU A 24 -14.42 0.02 2.73
C LEU A 24 -15.49 -0.56 1.79
N ASP A 25 -15.83 -1.84 1.92
CA ASP A 25 -16.90 -2.48 1.14
C ASP A 25 -18.27 -1.83 1.38
N ASP A 26 -18.59 -1.52 2.63
CA ASP A 26 -19.81 -0.82 3.02
C ASP A 26 -19.84 0.60 2.41
N LEU A 27 -18.72 1.33 2.44
CA LEU A 27 -18.58 2.64 1.81
C LEU A 27 -18.81 2.56 0.30
N VAL A 28 -18.13 1.63 -0.38
CA VAL A 28 -18.25 1.44 -1.83
C VAL A 28 -19.70 1.14 -2.22
N THR A 29 -20.36 0.25 -1.47
CA THR A 29 -21.77 -0.10 -1.68
C THR A 29 -22.66 1.13 -1.55
N ALA A 30 -22.54 1.88 -0.46
CA ALA A 30 -23.34 3.08 -0.22
C ALA A 30 -23.10 4.18 -1.27
N LEU A 31 -21.88 4.34 -1.77
CA LEU A 31 -21.56 5.29 -2.84
C LEU A 31 -22.25 4.88 -4.15
N HIS A 32 -22.19 3.60 -4.51
CA HIS A 32 -22.78 3.09 -5.74
C HIS A 32 -24.31 3.17 -5.76
N GLU A 33 -24.99 2.91 -4.64
CA GLU A 33 -26.44 3.11 -4.50
C GLU A 33 -26.88 4.55 -4.78
N ARG A 34 -25.97 5.52 -4.57
CA ARG A 34 -26.20 6.95 -4.80
C ARG A 34 -25.73 7.41 -6.18
N GLY A 35 -25.36 6.48 -7.07
CA GLY A 35 -24.85 6.79 -8.41
C GLY A 35 -23.48 7.46 -8.42
N MET A 36 -22.76 7.45 -7.30
CA MET A 36 -21.41 7.99 -7.20
C MET A 36 -20.36 6.96 -7.62
N ARG A 37 -19.11 7.40 -7.76
CA ARG A 37 -17.94 6.58 -8.03
C ARG A 37 -16.84 6.94 -7.05
N LEU A 38 -16.08 5.95 -6.61
CA LEU A 38 -14.90 6.12 -5.78
C LEU A 38 -13.65 6.18 -6.65
N VAL A 39 -12.76 7.13 -6.37
CA VAL A 39 -11.42 7.23 -6.98
C VAL A 39 -10.42 7.16 -5.84
N MET A 40 -9.36 6.38 -6.03
CA MET A 40 -8.31 6.16 -5.04
C MET A 40 -6.94 6.46 -5.63
N ASP A 41 -6.04 6.95 -4.80
CA ASP A 41 -4.64 7.10 -5.15
C ASP A 41 -3.93 5.74 -5.20
N LEU A 42 -3.03 5.57 -6.17
CA LEU A 42 -2.17 4.39 -6.27
C LEU A 42 -0.71 4.83 -6.31
N VAL A 43 0.02 4.59 -5.22
CA VAL A 43 1.44 4.94 -5.11
C VAL A 43 2.28 3.85 -5.77
N VAL A 44 2.69 4.06 -7.02
CA VAL A 44 3.45 3.05 -7.79
C VAL A 44 4.97 3.25 -7.78
N ASN A 45 5.45 4.43 -7.38
CA ASN A 45 6.86 4.77 -7.49
C ASN A 45 7.72 4.13 -6.38
N HIS A 46 7.15 3.94 -5.19
CA HIS A 46 7.88 3.46 -4.02
C HIS A 46 6.94 2.78 -3.01
N THR A 47 7.54 2.03 -2.08
CA THR A 47 6.86 1.46 -0.91
C THR A 47 7.63 1.82 0.36
N SER A 48 7.02 1.59 1.51
CA SER A 48 7.68 1.73 2.80
C SER A 48 8.84 0.77 2.99
N SER A 49 9.82 1.18 3.80
CA SER A 49 10.84 0.28 4.34
C SER A 49 10.27 -0.82 5.25
N ARG A 50 9.02 -0.66 5.71
CA ARG A 50 8.27 -1.70 6.42
C ARG A 50 7.55 -2.68 5.49
N HIS A 51 7.48 -2.41 4.19
CA HIS A 51 6.84 -3.32 3.24
C HIS A 51 7.63 -4.63 3.12
N ASP A 52 6.93 -5.75 2.98
CA ASP A 52 7.58 -7.06 2.90
C ASP A 52 8.49 -7.24 1.69
N TRP A 53 8.19 -6.61 0.55
CA TRP A 53 9.09 -6.55 -0.60
C TRP A 53 10.42 -5.90 -0.23
N PHE A 54 10.40 -4.74 0.44
CA PHE A 54 11.64 -4.08 0.86
C PHE A 54 12.42 -4.95 1.84
N ARG A 55 11.75 -5.51 2.86
CA ARG A 55 12.40 -6.40 3.84
C ARG A 55 13.06 -7.60 3.18
N GLN A 56 12.38 -8.24 2.22
CA GLN A 56 12.90 -9.40 1.49
C GLN A 56 14.03 -9.03 0.53
N SER A 57 13.94 -7.89 -0.15
CA SER A 57 14.96 -7.42 -1.12
C SER A 57 16.34 -7.17 -0.50
N ARG A 58 16.41 -7.08 0.84
CA ARG A 58 17.67 -6.98 1.60
C ARG A 58 18.52 -8.25 1.47
N ASP A 59 17.93 -9.43 1.26
CA ASP A 59 18.69 -10.64 0.88
C ASP A 59 19.02 -10.56 -0.62
N PRO A 60 20.30 -10.55 -1.02
CA PRO A 60 20.71 -10.55 -2.43
C PRO A 60 20.18 -11.74 -3.25
N ARG A 61 19.72 -12.81 -2.61
CA ARG A 61 19.16 -14.00 -3.27
C ARG A 61 17.64 -13.98 -3.38
N SER A 62 16.98 -12.98 -2.80
CA SER A 62 15.53 -12.85 -2.84
C SER A 62 15.05 -12.56 -4.26
N PRO A 63 13.91 -13.11 -4.71
CA PRO A 63 13.28 -12.70 -5.97
C PRO A 63 12.89 -11.21 -5.98
N TYR A 64 12.79 -10.58 -4.80
CA TYR A 64 12.48 -9.16 -4.66
C TYR A 64 13.73 -8.26 -4.70
N ARG A 65 14.94 -8.82 -4.83
CA ARG A 65 16.20 -8.04 -4.79
C ARG A 65 16.18 -6.85 -5.74
N ASP A 66 15.77 -7.10 -6.99
CA ASP A 66 15.81 -6.10 -8.06
C ASP A 66 14.56 -5.20 -8.11
N TRP A 67 13.66 -5.31 -7.13
CA TRP A 67 12.53 -4.38 -6.99
C TRP A 67 12.96 -3.03 -6.42
N TYR A 68 14.14 -2.95 -5.81
CA TYR A 68 14.71 -1.72 -5.25
C TYR A 68 16.13 -1.49 -5.77
N ILE A 69 16.52 -0.23 -5.82
CA ILE A 69 17.85 0.17 -6.29
C ILE A 69 18.84 0.09 -5.11
N TRP A 70 19.76 -0.88 -5.16
CA TRP A 70 20.83 -1.04 -4.18
C TRP A 70 22.15 -0.50 -4.72
N ARG A 71 22.97 0.12 -3.86
CA ARG A 71 24.33 0.58 -4.17
C ARG A 71 25.25 0.24 -3.01
N GLU A 72 26.50 -0.08 -3.31
CA GLU A 72 27.56 -0.14 -2.30
C GLU A 72 27.83 1.27 -1.77
N GLY A 73 28.01 1.40 -0.46
CA GLY A 73 28.21 2.67 0.24
C GLY A 73 29.01 2.49 1.52
#